data_AF-A0A946EM63-F1
#
_entry.id   AF-A0A946EM63-F1
#
_cell.length_a   1.000
_cell.length_b   1.000
_cell.length_c   1.000
_cell.angle_alpha   90.00
_cell.angle_beta   90.00
_cell.angle_gamma   90.00
#
_symmetry.space_group_name_H-M   'P 1'
#
loop_
_entity.id
_entity.type
_entity.pdbx_description
1 polymer ?
#
loop_
_entity_poly.entity_id
_entity_poly.type
_entity_poly.pdbx_seq_one_letter_code
_entity_poly.pdbx_strand_id
1 'polypeptide(L)'
;MKSFPALVPSKMWILVCSLAFSLTGCGGSAEDPLPPISDIFNLLPGEEITVDGFVTVLPGTFESSTAEVGFAIQDSATAGVAGTIYVQVDPLLGLDFSTMKIGNSVRVRGIVSDLNLMVTLTVDQAEDVTIQGGGGFIYFPQQMQTSEIDATASAPEQQAKIVRLNGQLQLDPLGSGSPVVEISDMVGPIGWNLWLDDGSGLAQTFWHTTANLDPAPLGFLSAGTELEVVGFLNRDDTSYEVFPRGNFDISLSIPDTRNLAAGSHSLIRGVTALPAAALAPSGQYGFSLHEENGQGIFVSITSPTFEVKDYEGNPMTTADLGYIGFLNSIGLYPPVIVHVEGDLVDTTGGDQVMVADPGGIRLVSSPLSFPPSVSYPTGSIAAADLGRIVSTAGSLQVPPVGGNVGSNGWTSVSGGYRCRIDDGTGSINVFLPVNVIDPLFSGADFLTDLVTWPIGVNIGQPLAVTGFLRHFDGEFEIVVLRNQSGYID
;
A
#
# COMPACT_ATOMS: atom_id res chain seq x y z
N MET A 1 -46.60 4.18 -19.59
CA MET A 1 -46.74 2.71 -19.50
C MET A 1 -46.00 2.06 -20.64
N LYS A 2 -44.78 1.60 -20.38
CA LYS A 2 -44.09 0.47 -20.99
C LYS A 2 -42.94 0.16 -20.04
N SER A 3 -42.98 -1.04 -19.47
CA SER A 3 -42.17 -1.53 -18.36
C SER A 3 -40.72 -1.79 -18.79
N PHE A 4 -39.77 -1.27 -18.02
CA PHE A 4 -38.37 -1.69 -18.05
C PHE A 4 -38.24 -3.08 -17.39
N PRO A 5 -37.46 -4.02 -17.95
CA PRO A 5 -37.01 -5.18 -17.19
C PRO A 5 -35.79 -4.78 -16.34
N ALA A 6 -35.85 -5.17 -15.07
CA ALA A 6 -34.76 -5.06 -14.10
C ALA A 6 -33.60 -5.98 -14.49
N LEU A 7 -32.39 -5.43 -14.52
CA LEU A 7 -31.15 -6.20 -14.56
C LEU A 7 -30.85 -6.71 -13.15
N VAL A 8 -30.89 -8.03 -13.01
CA VAL A 8 -30.50 -8.80 -11.82
C VAL A 8 -28.97 -8.97 -11.83
N PRO A 9 -28.27 -8.99 -10.67
CA PRO A 9 -26.82 -9.13 -10.61
C PRO A 9 -26.34 -10.46 -11.23
N SER A 10 -25.33 -10.37 -12.09
CA SER A 10 -24.69 -11.51 -12.73
C SER A 10 -24.02 -12.41 -11.70
N LYS A 11 -24.46 -13.66 -11.70
CA LYS A 11 -23.95 -14.76 -10.90
C LYS A 11 -22.46 -15.00 -11.17
N MET A 12 -21.73 -15.11 -10.07
CA MET A 12 -20.41 -15.72 -9.90
C MET A 12 -20.34 -17.07 -10.63
N TRP A 13 -19.49 -17.17 -11.66
CA TRP A 13 -19.17 -18.43 -12.31
C TRP A 13 -18.06 -19.11 -11.50
N ILE A 14 -18.44 -20.01 -10.60
CA ILE A 14 -17.51 -21.01 -10.06
C ILE A 14 -17.35 -22.06 -11.15
N LEU A 15 -16.23 -22.03 -11.86
CA LEU A 15 -15.80 -23.13 -12.71
C LEU A 15 -15.23 -24.23 -11.80
N VAL A 16 -16.09 -25.17 -11.41
CA VAL A 16 -15.67 -26.42 -10.77
C VAL A 16 -15.04 -27.29 -11.86
N CYS A 17 -13.71 -27.26 -11.97
CA CYS A 17 -12.97 -28.26 -12.73
C CYS A 17 -12.92 -29.57 -11.94
N SER A 18 -13.97 -30.40 -12.11
CA SER A 18 -13.97 -31.79 -11.69
C SER A 18 -13.01 -32.60 -12.58
N LEU A 19 -11.71 -32.60 -12.26
CA LEU A 19 -10.77 -33.56 -12.84
C LEU A 19 -10.82 -34.85 -12.03
N ALA A 20 -11.58 -35.82 -12.53
CA ALA A 20 -11.51 -37.20 -12.08
C ALA A 20 -10.16 -37.79 -12.51
N PHE A 21 -9.19 -37.84 -11.59
CA PHE A 21 -7.97 -38.62 -11.81
C PHE A 21 -8.27 -40.10 -11.63
N SER A 22 -8.29 -40.80 -12.75
CA SER A 22 -8.18 -42.26 -12.80
C SER A 22 -6.84 -42.70 -12.22
N LEU A 23 -6.91 -43.63 -11.26
CA LEU A 23 -5.78 -44.36 -10.70
C LEU A 23 -4.99 -45.10 -11.79
N THR A 24 -3.84 -44.55 -12.14
CA THR A 24 -2.74 -45.28 -12.80
C THR A 24 -1.47 -44.96 -12.04
N GLY A 25 -0.96 -45.94 -11.29
CA GLY A 25 0.28 -45.84 -10.55
C GLY A 25 1.46 -45.59 -11.47
N CYS A 26 2.20 -44.52 -11.17
CA CYS A 26 3.58 -44.34 -11.55
C CYS A 26 4.36 -44.07 -10.26
N GLY A 27 5.18 -45.03 -9.86
CA GLY A 27 6.10 -44.92 -8.73
C GLY A 27 7.23 -43.95 -9.06
N GLY A 28 6.98 -42.67 -8.82
CA GLY A 28 8.02 -41.73 -8.40
C GLY A 28 7.65 -41.34 -6.98
N SER A 29 8.53 -41.59 -6.01
CA SER A 29 8.36 -41.14 -4.63
C SER A 29 8.33 -39.62 -4.64
N ALA A 30 7.15 -39.02 -4.71
CA ALA A 30 6.98 -37.67 -4.19
C ALA A 30 7.29 -37.80 -2.69
N GLU A 31 8.30 -37.08 -2.20
CA GLU A 31 8.50 -36.94 -0.76
C GLU A 31 7.17 -36.52 -0.13
N ASP A 32 6.83 -37.10 1.02
CA ASP A 32 5.67 -36.65 1.78
C ASP A 32 5.80 -35.14 1.99
N PRO A 33 4.71 -34.36 1.82
CA PRO A 33 4.78 -32.92 2.03
C PRO A 33 5.27 -32.63 3.45
N LEU A 34 6.16 -31.62 3.57
CA LEU A 34 6.62 -31.17 4.88
C LEU A 34 5.43 -30.71 5.74
N PRO A 35 5.52 -30.87 7.08
CA PRO A 35 4.46 -30.41 7.98
C PRO A 35 4.26 -28.88 7.86
N PRO A 36 3.04 -28.38 8.05
CA PRO A 36 2.78 -26.95 8.15
C PRO A 36 3.47 -26.35 9.38
N ILE A 37 3.73 -25.05 9.34
CA ILE A 37 4.39 -24.34 10.45
C ILE A 37 3.52 -24.39 11.72
N SER A 38 2.20 -24.48 11.59
CA SER A 38 1.30 -24.63 12.74
C SER A 38 1.54 -25.90 13.56
N ASP A 39 2.15 -26.94 12.99
CA ASP A 39 2.43 -28.19 13.72
C ASP A 39 3.51 -27.99 14.79
N ILE A 40 4.35 -26.97 14.68
CA ILE A 40 5.40 -26.62 15.66
C ILE A 40 4.81 -26.43 17.06
N PHE A 41 3.63 -25.82 17.15
CA PHE A 41 2.97 -25.54 18.44
C PHE A 41 2.43 -26.79 19.15
N ASN A 42 2.47 -27.96 18.50
CA ASN A 42 2.12 -29.26 19.10
C ASN A 42 3.35 -30.07 19.53
N LEU A 43 4.56 -29.58 19.24
CA LEU A 43 5.82 -30.24 19.58
C LEU A 43 6.31 -29.82 20.97
N LEU A 44 7.14 -30.66 21.57
CA LEU A 44 7.84 -30.37 22.82
C LEU A 44 9.11 -29.56 22.55
N PRO A 45 9.53 -28.68 23.48
CA PRO A 45 10.84 -28.03 23.39
C PRO A 45 11.97 -29.06 23.26
N GLY A 46 12.90 -28.80 22.33
CA GLY A 46 14.00 -29.70 21.98
C GLY A 46 13.68 -30.70 20.86
N GLU A 47 12.44 -30.79 20.38
CA GLU A 47 12.12 -31.57 19.18
C GLU A 47 12.58 -30.85 17.91
N GLU A 48 12.99 -31.63 16.91
CA GLU A 48 13.47 -31.14 15.62
C GLU A 48 12.38 -31.26 14.56
N ILE A 49 12.25 -30.25 13.70
CA ILE A 49 11.28 -30.21 12.61
C ILE A 49 11.87 -29.49 11.40
N THR A 50 11.45 -29.91 10.20
CA THR A 50 11.75 -29.21 8.94
C THR A 50 10.47 -28.67 8.35
N VAL A 51 10.43 -27.37 8.07
CA VAL A 51 9.29 -26.66 7.49
C VAL A 51 9.71 -25.85 6.26
N ASP A 52 8.76 -25.61 5.35
CA ASP A 52 8.90 -24.64 4.27
C ASP A 52 8.04 -23.40 4.58
N GLY A 53 8.53 -22.22 4.23
CA GLY A 53 7.80 -20.97 4.40
C GLY A 53 8.37 -19.83 3.58
N PHE A 54 7.72 -18.68 3.67
CA PHE A 54 8.09 -17.43 3.01
C PHE A 54 8.53 -16.41 4.04
N VAL A 55 9.64 -15.73 3.79
CA VAL A 55 10.21 -14.73 4.69
C VAL A 55 9.24 -13.54 4.86
N THR A 56 8.87 -13.21 6.10
CA THR A 56 8.00 -12.06 6.44
C THR A 56 8.73 -10.96 7.21
N VAL A 57 9.84 -11.29 7.87
CA VAL A 57 10.76 -10.36 8.55
C VAL A 57 12.17 -10.73 8.12
N LEU A 58 13.02 -9.75 7.80
CA LEU A 58 14.40 -10.01 7.40
C LEU A 58 15.30 -10.30 8.62
N PRO A 59 16.37 -11.08 8.43
CA PRO A 59 17.41 -11.28 9.44
C PRO A 59 17.91 -9.96 10.04
N GLY A 60 17.96 -9.91 11.38
CA GLY A 60 18.49 -8.77 12.13
C GLY A 60 17.59 -7.54 12.20
N THR A 61 16.37 -7.58 11.63
CA THR A 61 15.42 -6.45 11.69
C THR A 61 15.16 -6.01 13.15
N PHE A 62 15.10 -6.97 14.07
CA PHE A 62 14.75 -6.74 15.49
C PHE A 62 15.94 -6.91 16.47
N GLU A 63 17.16 -7.05 15.94
CA GLU A 63 18.38 -7.38 16.72
C GLU A 63 18.64 -6.39 17.87
N SER A 64 18.24 -5.13 17.71
CA SER A 64 18.45 -4.09 18.73
C SER A 64 17.82 -4.41 20.10
N SER A 65 16.72 -5.17 20.16
CA SER A 65 16.15 -5.60 21.44
C SER A 65 16.22 -7.11 21.69
N THR A 66 16.26 -7.93 20.62
CA THR A 66 16.31 -9.40 20.76
C THR A 66 17.73 -9.92 20.96
N ALA A 67 18.75 -9.12 20.61
CA ALA A 67 20.16 -9.50 20.60
C ALA A 67 20.49 -10.73 19.74
N GLU A 68 19.65 -11.02 18.74
CA GLU A 68 19.84 -12.11 17.79
C GLU A 68 19.50 -11.69 16.35
N VAL A 69 20.04 -12.42 15.38
CA VAL A 69 19.99 -12.08 13.93
C VAL A 69 18.95 -12.91 13.17
N GLY A 70 17.91 -13.35 13.87
CA GLY A 70 16.84 -14.19 13.35
C GLY A 70 15.88 -13.49 12.42
N PHE A 71 14.96 -14.28 11.87
CA PHE A 71 13.99 -13.86 10.86
C PHE A 71 12.67 -14.59 11.05
N ALA A 72 11.59 -14.11 10.42
CA ALA A 72 10.28 -14.75 10.53
C ALA A 72 9.85 -15.33 9.19
N ILE A 73 9.13 -16.45 9.24
CA ILE A 73 8.56 -17.13 8.07
C ILE A 73 7.07 -17.43 8.27
N GLN A 74 6.36 -17.48 7.15
CA GLN A 74 4.95 -17.84 7.07
C GLN A 74 4.74 -18.89 5.99
N ASP A 75 4.00 -19.95 6.26
CA ASP A 75 3.71 -20.96 5.24
C ASP A 75 2.63 -20.48 4.25
N SER A 76 2.59 -21.08 3.05
CA SER A 76 1.45 -20.92 2.17
C SER A 76 0.28 -21.71 2.73
N ALA A 77 -0.76 -21.02 3.18
CA ALA A 77 -1.92 -21.62 3.82
C ALA A 77 -2.46 -22.84 3.06
N THR A 78 -2.45 -24.01 3.69
CA THR A 78 -3.28 -25.14 3.28
C THR A 78 -4.55 -25.06 4.14
N ALA A 79 -5.69 -24.68 3.55
CA ALA A 79 -6.98 -24.43 4.22
C ALA A 79 -7.19 -23.07 4.94
N GLY A 80 -6.46 -22.02 4.54
CA GLY A 80 -6.82 -20.63 4.88
C GLY A 80 -6.36 -20.12 6.24
N VAL A 81 -5.59 -20.91 7.00
CA VAL A 81 -4.82 -20.44 8.16
C VAL A 81 -3.36 -20.72 7.84
N ALA A 82 -2.57 -19.66 7.65
CA ALA A 82 -1.13 -19.79 7.50
C ALA A 82 -0.50 -19.90 8.89
N GLY A 83 0.43 -20.84 9.07
CA GLY A 83 1.30 -20.91 10.24
C GLY A 83 2.45 -19.90 10.13
N THR A 84 2.86 -19.35 11.27
CA THR A 84 3.97 -18.38 11.37
C THR A 84 4.92 -18.79 12.48
N ILE A 85 6.22 -18.54 12.28
CA ILE A 85 7.23 -18.82 13.28
C ILE A 85 8.42 -17.86 13.15
N TYR A 86 9.04 -17.55 14.28
CA TYR A 86 10.31 -16.86 14.33
C TYR A 86 11.47 -17.87 14.38
N VAL A 87 12.47 -17.64 13.56
CA VAL A 87 13.66 -18.49 13.42
C VAL A 87 14.84 -17.76 14.05
N GLN A 88 15.31 -18.26 15.18
CA GLN A 88 16.51 -17.78 15.85
C GLN A 88 17.75 -18.35 15.19
N VAL A 89 18.71 -17.48 14.89
CA VAL A 89 19.95 -17.85 14.24
C VAL A 89 21.13 -17.52 15.16
N ASP A 90 21.97 -18.51 15.46
CA ASP A 90 23.23 -18.25 16.15
C ASP A 90 24.18 -17.46 15.22
N PRO A 91 24.59 -16.22 15.60
CA PRO A 91 25.48 -15.41 14.79
C PRO A 91 26.85 -16.07 14.54
N LEU A 92 27.26 -17.04 15.37
CA LEU A 92 28.50 -17.80 15.17
C LEU A 92 28.46 -18.73 13.95
N LEU A 93 27.26 -19.03 13.41
CA LEU A 93 27.12 -19.86 12.21
C LEU A 93 27.61 -19.15 10.94
N GLY A 94 27.76 -17.82 10.98
CA GLY A 94 28.29 -17.04 9.85
C GLY A 94 27.43 -17.16 8.59
N LEU A 95 26.11 -17.33 8.75
CA LEU A 95 25.16 -17.41 7.65
C LEU A 95 25.13 -16.09 6.87
N ASP A 96 25.25 -16.19 5.54
CA ASP A 96 25.12 -15.04 4.66
C ASP A 96 23.67 -14.87 4.20
N PHE A 97 22.97 -13.95 4.86
CA PHE A 97 21.60 -13.57 4.51
C PHE A 97 21.51 -12.33 3.61
N SER A 98 22.62 -11.82 3.07
CA SER A 98 22.61 -10.60 2.25
C SER A 98 21.68 -10.67 1.02
N THR A 99 21.48 -11.89 0.51
CA THR A 99 20.61 -12.20 -0.62
C THR A 99 19.16 -12.47 -0.22
N MET A 100 18.87 -12.71 1.05
CA MET A 100 17.52 -12.96 1.54
C MET A 100 16.67 -11.68 1.42
N LYS A 101 15.44 -11.86 0.95
CA LYS A 101 14.43 -10.81 0.78
C LYS A 101 13.09 -11.27 1.35
N ILE A 102 12.24 -10.30 1.68
CA ILE A 102 10.84 -10.56 2.04
C ILE A 102 10.18 -11.32 0.88
N GLY A 103 9.40 -12.34 1.21
CA GLY A 103 8.70 -13.18 0.24
C GLY A 103 9.55 -14.29 -0.40
N ASN A 104 10.85 -14.39 -0.11
CA ASN A 104 11.66 -15.55 -0.54
C ASN A 104 11.13 -16.84 0.10
N SER A 105 11.09 -17.93 -0.69
CA SER A 105 10.81 -19.27 -0.19
C SER A 105 12.05 -19.84 0.49
N VAL A 106 11.90 -20.33 1.71
CA VAL A 106 12.97 -20.89 2.51
C VAL A 106 12.54 -22.22 3.13
N ARG A 107 13.48 -23.15 3.22
CA ARG A 107 13.39 -24.34 4.05
C ARG A 107 14.18 -24.12 5.32
N VAL A 108 13.56 -24.41 6.45
CA VAL A 108 14.19 -24.31 7.76
C VAL A 108 14.06 -25.64 8.46
N ARG A 109 15.19 -26.26 8.79
CA ARG A 109 15.30 -27.32 9.78
C ARG A 109 15.68 -26.67 11.11
N GLY A 110 14.98 -26.97 12.19
CA GLY A 110 15.27 -26.31 13.45
C GLY A 110 14.75 -27.07 14.65
N ILE A 111 15.26 -26.67 15.81
CA ILE A 111 14.88 -27.22 17.11
C ILE A 111 13.87 -26.28 17.75
N VAL A 112 12.74 -26.82 18.19
CA VAL A 112 11.69 -26.07 18.89
C VAL A 112 12.26 -25.52 20.19
N SER A 113 12.21 -24.21 20.35
CA SER A 113 12.75 -23.47 21.49
C SER A 113 11.82 -22.30 21.85
N ASP A 114 12.28 -21.43 22.73
CA ASP A 114 11.65 -20.16 23.02
C ASP A 114 12.63 -18.97 23.02
N LEU A 115 12.08 -17.79 22.70
CA LEU A 115 12.70 -16.48 22.88
C LEU A 115 11.77 -15.64 23.74
N ASN A 116 12.14 -15.35 24.98
CA ASN A 116 11.29 -14.64 25.94
C ASN A 116 9.84 -15.21 26.00
N LEU A 117 9.73 -16.55 26.07
CA LEU A 117 8.47 -17.30 26.06
C LEU A 117 7.67 -17.28 24.74
N MET A 118 8.17 -16.64 23.67
CA MET A 118 7.67 -16.83 22.31
C MET A 118 8.18 -18.17 21.77
N VAL A 119 7.33 -18.99 21.16
CA VAL A 119 7.78 -20.24 20.52
C VAL A 119 8.58 -19.91 19.27
N THR A 120 9.75 -20.54 19.11
CA THR A 120 10.68 -20.30 17.99
C THR A 120 11.24 -21.60 17.42
N LEU A 121 11.91 -21.50 16.27
CA LEU A 121 12.87 -22.52 15.81
C LEU A 121 14.29 -21.98 15.95
N THR A 122 15.15 -22.69 16.68
CA THR A 122 16.58 -22.41 16.70
C THR A 122 17.28 -23.23 15.63
N VAL A 123 18.08 -22.58 14.80
CA VAL A 123 18.98 -23.25 13.84
C VAL A 123 20.38 -23.36 14.43
N ASP A 124 21.00 -24.53 14.31
CA ASP A 124 22.32 -24.80 14.89
C ASP A 124 23.39 -25.20 13.86
N GLN A 125 23.01 -25.41 12.59
CA GLN A 125 23.92 -25.54 11.46
C GLN A 125 23.58 -24.55 10.33
N ALA A 126 24.59 -24.15 9.57
CA ALA A 126 24.38 -23.29 8.41
C ALA A 126 23.57 -23.98 7.28
N GLU A 127 23.63 -25.31 7.21
CA GLU A 127 22.89 -26.11 6.20
C GLU A 127 21.38 -26.23 6.51
N ASP A 128 20.95 -25.84 7.71
CA ASP A 128 19.57 -25.94 8.15
C ASP A 128 18.66 -24.86 7.54
N VAL A 129 19.24 -23.81 6.95
CA VAL A 129 18.51 -22.77 6.25
C VAL A 129 18.88 -22.81 4.77
N THR A 130 17.91 -23.14 3.92
CA THR A 130 18.08 -23.14 2.47
C THR A 130 17.10 -22.18 1.82
N ILE A 131 17.62 -21.18 1.09
CA ILE A 131 16.80 -20.33 0.21
C ILE A 131 16.47 -21.13 -1.06
N GLN A 132 15.19 -21.44 -1.26
CA GLN A 132 14.73 -22.35 -2.31
C GLN A 132 14.42 -21.65 -3.64
N GLY A 133 14.12 -20.34 -3.62
CA GLY A 133 13.74 -19.59 -4.80
C GLY A 133 13.59 -18.10 -4.57
N GLY A 134 13.47 -17.35 -5.67
CA GLY A 134 13.15 -15.92 -5.64
C GLY A 134 11.75 -15.66 -5.09
N GLY A 135 11.50 -14.43 -4.63
CA GLY A 135 10.27 -14.11 -3.94
C GLY A 135 9.05 -13.91 -4.84
N GLY A 136 8.06 -13.17 -4.33
CA GLY A 136 6.75 -13.00 -4.93
C GLY A 136 5.58 -13.47 -4.05
N PHE A 137 5.85 -14.00 -2.86
CA PHE A 137 4.80 -14.22 -1.87
C PHE A 137 4.40 -12.91 -1.22
N ILE A 138 3.15 -12.52 -1.45
CA ILE A 138 2.50 -11.36 -0.84
C ILE A 138 1.68 -11.88 0.33
N TYR A 139 2.15 -11.70 1.56
CA TYR A 139 1.34 -11.94 2.77
C TYR A 139 0.41 -10.74 2.97
N PHE A 140 -0.81 -10.97 3.44
CA PHE A 140 -1.71 -9.90 3.85
C PHE A 140 -1.70 -9.79 5.37
N PRO A 141 -1.45 -8.61 5.94
CA PRO A 141 -1.52 -8.41 7.39
C PRO A 141 -2.88 -8.83 7.94
N GLN A 142 -2.89 -9.55 9.06
CA GLN A 142 -4.11 -9.89 9.77
C GLN A 142 -4.60 -8.65 10.53
N GLN A 143 -5.82 -8.19 10.24
CA GLN A 143 -6.44 -7.14 11.05
C GLN A 143 -6.64 -7.65 12.49
N MET A 144 -6.19 -6.88 13.46
CA MET A 144 -6.47 -7.09 14.87
C MET A 144 -6.97 -5.80 15.51
N GLN A 145 -7.79 -5.93 16.54
CA GLN A 145 -8.09 -4.86 17.48
C GLN A 145 -6.95 -4.73 18.49
N THR A 146 -6.78 -3.54 19.06
CA THR A 146 -5.71 -3.29 20.04
C THR A 146 -5.82 -4.23 21.28
N SER A 147 -7.03 -4.49 21.77
CA SER A 147 -7.26 -5.43 22.89
C SER A 147 -6.94 -6.89 22.57
N GLU A 148 -6.89 -7.27 21.30
CA GLU A 148 -6.59 -8.65 20.89
C GLU A 148 -5.09 -8.96 21.00
N ILE A 149 -4.23 -7.94 21.09
CA ILE A 149 -2.78 -8.12 21.20
C ILE A 149 -2.42 -8.91 22.46
N ASP A 150 -2.84 -8.45 23.64
CA ASP A 150 -2.59 -9.18 24.90
C ASP A 150 -3.41 -10.48 25.01
N ALA A 151 -4.55 -10.55 24.32
CA ALA A 151 -5.36 -11.78 24.26
C ALA A 151 -4.64 -12.96 23.56
N THR A 152 -3.57 -12.67 22.82
CA THR A 152 -2.68 -13.66 22.20
C THR A 152 -2.07 -14.63 23.22
N ALA A 153 -2.03 -14.27 24.51
CA ALA A 153 -1.68 -15.20 25.59
C ALA A 153 -2.48 -16.50 25.58
N SER A 154 -3.73 -16.46 25.08
CA SER A 154 -4.63 -17.61 24.98
C SER A 154 -4.60 -18.34 23.63
N ALA A 155 -3.83 -17.81 22.66
CA ALA A 155 -3.68 -18.35 21.31
C ALA A 155 -2.23 -18.16 20.79
N PRO A 156 -1.24 -18.87 21.37
CA PRO A 156 0.19 -18.71 21.01
C PRO A 156 0.49 -18.91 19.53
N GLU A 157 -0.33 -19.67 18.80
CA GLU A 157 -0.22 -19.85 17.35
C GLU A 157 -0.48 -18.57 16.52
N GLN A 158 -0.91 -17.48 17.17
CA GLN A 158 -0.98 -16.15 16.55
C GLN A 158 0.34 -15.37 16.65
N GLN A 159 1.30 -15.81 17.47
CA GLN A 159 2.63 -15.22 17.54
C GLN A 159 3.32 -15.25 16.19
N ALA A 160 4.25 -14.32 15.97
CA ALA A 160 5.00 -14.17 14.74
C ALA A 160 4.19 -13.81 13.48
N LYS A 161 2.89 -13.58 13.61
CA LYS A 161 2.06 -13.08 12.51
C LYS A 161 2.38 -11.64 12.17
N ILE A 162 2.25 -11.30 10.89
CA ILE A 162 2.16 -9.90 10.49
C ILE A 162 0.73 -9.43 10.72
N VAL A 163 0.56 -8.48 11.63
CA VAL A 163 -0.74 -7.93 12.05
C VAL A 163 -0.85 -6.46 11.66
N ARG A 164 -2.08 -5.97 11.54
CA ARG A 164 -2.42 -4.58 11.26
C ARG A 164 -3.25 -4.03 12.39
N LEU A 165 -2.75 -2.97 13.03
CA LEU A 165 -3.41 -2.20 14.07
C LEU A 165 -3.76 -0.82 13.52
N ASN A 166 -4.96 -0.34 13.85
CA ASN A 166 -5.35 1.06 13.68
C ASN A 166 -5.73 1.58 15.06
N GLY A 167 -5.31 2.77 15.43
CA GLY A 167 -5.76 3.39 16.68
C GLY A 167 -5.11 4.73 16.95
N GLN A 168 -5.60 5.41 17.98
CA GLN A 168 -5.04 6.67 18.43
C GLN A 168 -3.79 6.44 19.26
N LEU A 169 -2.73 7.17 18.93
CA LEU A 169 -1.52 7.23 19.72
C LEU A 169 -1.83 7.77 21.12
N GLN A 170 -1.47 7.02 22.16
CA GLN A 170 -1.71 7.38 23.54
C GLN A 170 -0.43 7.91 24.20
N LEU A 171 -0.60 8.62 25.33
CA LEU A 171 0.51 8.89 26.22
C LEU A 171 0.95 7.59 26.89
N ASP A 172 2.25 7.49 27.17
CA ASP A 172 2.84 6.39 27.93
C ASP A 172 2.05 6.09 29.22
N PRO A 173 1.50 4.87 29.38
CA PRO A 173 0.75 4.47 30.57
C PRO A 173 1.61 4.43 31.84
N LEU A 174 2.94 4.38 31.71
CA LEU A 174 3.88 4.42 32.84
C LEU A 174 4.19 5.85 33.32
N GLY A 175 3.63 6.86 32.66
CA GLY A 175 3.60 8.23 33.16
C GLY A 175 4.78 9.10 32.76
N SER A 176 5.54 8.76 31.72
CA SER A 176 6.55 9.69 31.16
C SER A 176 5.94 10.98 30.60
N GLY A 177 4.64 10.95 30.25
CA GLY A 177 3.94 12.09 29.65
C GLY A 177 4.25 12.30 28.17
N SER A 178 4.91 11.32 27.53
CA SER A 178 5.26 11.34 26.11
C SER A 178 4.51 10.23 25.35
N PRO A 179 4.09 10.47 24.10
CA PRO A 179 3.49 9.43 23.25
C PRO A 179 4.52 8.49 22.61
N VAL A 180 5.79 8.92 22.58
CA VAL A 180 6.93 8.16 22.09
C VAL A 180 7.98 8.12 23.20
N VAL A 181 8.36 6.93 23.65
CA VAL A 181 9.30 6.74 24.75
C VAL A 181 10.54 6.03 24.23
N GLU A 182 11.67 6.72 24.22
CA GLU A 182 12.96 6.12 23.88
C GLU A 182 13.38 5.08 24.93
N ILE A 183 13.77 3.91 24.44
CA ILE A 183 14.37 2.84 25.23
C ILE A 183 15.83 2.75 24.82
N SER A 184 16.72 2.89 25.79
CA SER A 184 18.17 2.96 25.59
C SER A 184 18.89 1.90 26.44
N ASP A 185 19.99 1.38 25.91
CA ASP A 185 20.93 0.53 26.63
C ASP A 185 22.20 1.32 27.03
N MET A 186 23.32 0.64 27.32
CA MET A 186 24.57 1.30 27.68
C MET A 186 25.27 2.04 26.53
N VAL A 187 24.87 1.80 25.27
CA VAL A 187 25.52 2.27 24.04
C VAL A 187 24.65 3.28 23.29
N GLY A 188 23.33 3.26 23.48
CA GLY A 188 22.41 4.25 22.94
C GLY A 188 20.97 3.75 22.83
N PRO A 189 20.13 4.42 22.02
CA PRO A 189 18.77 3.97 21.76
C PRO A 189 18.76 2.59 21.09
N ILE A 190 17.99 1.68 21.67
CA ILE A 190 17.67 0.39 21.05
C ILE A 190 16.30 0.42 20.35
N GLY A 191 15.45 1.38 20.72
CA GLY A 191 14.18 1.59 20.05
C GLY A 191 13.26 2.55 20.79
N TRP A 192 11.98 2.54 20.42
CA TRP A 192 10.96 3.39 21.04
C TRP A 192 9.67 2.62 21.31
N ASN A 193 9.08 2.84 22.48
CA ASN A 193 7.73 2.41 22.81
C ASN A 193 6.70 3.45 22.40
N LEU A 194 5.64 2.96 21.76
CA LEU A 194 4.43 3.71 21.43
C LEU A 194 3.22 2.85 21.80
N TRP A 195 2.08 3.49 22.07
CA TRP A 195 0.85 2.80 22.45
C TRP A 195 -0.32 3.27 21.59
N LEU A 196 -1.09 2.34 21.04
CA LEU A 196 -2.27 2.61 20.23
C LEU A 196 -3.53 2.14 20.98
N ASP A 197 -4.61 2.89 20.85
CA ASP A 197 -5.93 2.53 21.37
C ASP A 197 -7.00 2.79 20.30
N ASP A 198 -7.75 1.76 19.93
CA ASP A 198 -8.85 1.81 18.96
C ASP A 198 -10.23 1.89 19.63
N GLY A 199 -10.25 2.11 20.95
CA GLY A 199 -11.41 2.06 21.82
C GLY A 199 -11.67 0.69 22.45
N SER A 200 -10.97 -0.36 22.01
CA SER A 200 -11.10 -1.70 22.60
C SER A 200 -10.10 -1.96 23.73
N GLY A 201 -8.94 -1.30 23.73
CA GLY A 201 -7.88 -1.50 24.71
C GLY A 201 -6.59 -0.79 24.31
N LEU A 202 -5.53 -0.97 25.10
CA LEU A 202 -4.22 -0.41 24.79
C LEU A 202 -3.33 -1.50 24.20
N ALA A 203 -2.72 -1.25 23.04
CA ALA A 203 -1.70 -2.10 22.44
C ALA A 203 -0.35 -1.40 22.43
N GLN A 204 0.71 -2.12 22.78
CA GLN A 204 2.08 -1.62 22.66
C GLN A 204 2.67 -1.94 21.28
N THR A 205 3.43 -1.00 20.74
CA THR A 205 4.31 -1.22 19.60
C THR A 205 5.73 -0.81 19.98
N PHE A 206 6.72 -1.58 19.57
CA PHE A 206 8.14 -1.26 19.78
C PHE A 206 8.81 -1.06 18.43
N TRP A 207 9.50 0.06 18.28
CA TRP A 207 10.13 0.47 17.03
C TRP A 207 11.63 0.28 17.15
N HIS A 208 12.18 -0.74 16.49
CA HIS A 208 13.61 -1.06 16.52
C HIS A 208 14.45 -0.07 15.72
N THR A 209 15.60 0.32 16.26
CA THR A 209 16.60 1.08 15.49
C THR A 209 17.17 0.26 14.33
N THR A 210 17.29 -1.05 14.50
CA THR A 210 17.74 -1.99 13.45
C THR A 210 16.73 -2.18 12.31
N ALA A 211 15.47 -1.81 12.52
CA ALA A 211 14.45 -1.71 11.46
C ALA A 211 14.52 -0.37 10.71
N ASN A 212 15.52 0.48 11.01
CA ASN A 212 15.68 1.84 10.50
C ASN A 212 14.44 2.72 10.78
N LEU A 213 13.82 2.51 11.94
CA LEU A 213 12.78 3.39 12.45
C LEU A 213 13.43 4.51 13.25
N ASP A 214 12.99 5.74 13.00
CA ASP A 214 13.33 6.91 13.80
C ASP A 214 12.08 7.80 13.89
N PRO A 215 11.49 8.00 15.08
CA PRO A 215 10.34 8.86 15.24
C PRO A 215 10.68 10.35 15.21
N ALA A 216 11.95 10.75 15.32
CA ALA A 216 12.37 12.14 15.36
C ALA A 216 11.92 12.99 14.15
N PRO A 217 12.02 12.52 12.88
CA PRO A 217 11.48 13.25 11.73
C PRO A 217 9.94 13.27 11.68
N LEU A 218 9.26 12.40 12.41
CA LEU A 218 7.81 12.20 12.34
C LEU A 218 7.07 13.13 13.31
N GLY A 219 7.03 14.42 12.98
CA GLY A 219 6.39 15.45 13.81
C GLY A 219 4.89 15.25 14.07
N PHE A 220 4.24 14.33 13.36
CA PHE A 220 2.84 13.96 13.56
C PHE A 220 2.61 12.97 14.73
N LEU A 221 3.66 12.43 15.35
CA LEU A 221 3.57 11.49 16.48
C LEU A 221 3.21 12.21 17.79
N SER A 222 1.99 12.74 17.84
CA SER A 222 1.38 13.35 19.01
C SER A 222 0.26 12.47 19.56
N ALA A 223 0.01 12.55 20.87
CA ALA A 223 -1.13 11.86 21.47
C ALA A 223 -2.44 12.30 20.80
N GLY A 224 -3.31 11.33 20.49
CA GLY A 224 -4.56 11.51 19.75
C GLY A 224 -4.43 11.36 18.24
N THR A 225 -3.22 11.26 17.68
CA THR A 225 -3.03 10.99 16.24
C THR A 225 -3.50 9.58 15.92
N GLU A 226 -4.41 9.44 14.96
CA GLU A 226 -4.78 8.14 14.39
C GLU A 226 -3.64 7.60 13.53
N LEU A 227 -3.16 6.41 13.87
CA LEU A 227 -2.07 5.74 13.17
C LEU A 227 -2.48 4.33 12.77
N GLU A 228 -1.97 3.93 11.62
CA GLU A 228 -1.84 2.51 11.31
C GLU A 228 -0.43 2.03 11.55
N VAL A 229 -0.32 0.89 12.21
CA VAL A 229 0.91 0.12 12.34
C VAL A 229 0.67 -1.30 11.85
N VAL A 230 1.45 -1.71 10.85
CA VAL A 230 1.62 -3.10 10.44
C VAL A 230 2.89 -3.63 11.12
N GLY A 231 2.92 -4.89 11.54
CA GLY A 231 4.14 -5.42 12.12
C GLY A 231 4.06 -6.85 12.59
N PHE A 232 5.19 -7.38 13.01
CA PHE A 232 5.33 -8.70 13.60
C PHE A 232 4.78 -8.72 15.02
N LEU A 233 3.86 -9.64 15.32
CA LEU A 233 3.32 -9.83 16.66
C LEU A 233 4.32 -10.61 17.52
N ASN A 234 5.06 -9.86 18.34
CA ASN A 234 6.04 -10.37 19.28
C ASN A 234 5.40 -10.69 20.63
N ARG A 235 6.03 -11.65 21.33
CA ARG A 235 5.85 -11.84 22.77
C ARG A 235 7.16 -11.51 23.46
N ASP A 236 7.08 -10.64 24.46
CA ASP A 236 8.18 -10.36 25.38
C ASP A 236 7.73 -10.69 26.80
N ASP A 237 8.16 -11.86 27.29
CA ASP A 237 7.79 -12.44 28.58
C ASP A 237 6.26 -12.57 28.75
N THR A 238 5.64 -11.69 29.54
CA THR A 238 4.18 -11.70 29.78
C THR A 238 3.41 -10.69 28.94
N SER A 239 4.10 -9.85 28.16
CA SER A 239 3.51 -8.82 27.30
C SER A 239 3.55 -9.21 25.82
N TYR A 240 2.64 -8.62 25.06
CA TYR A 240 2.60 -8.72 23.61
C TYR A 240 2.74 -7.35 22.99
N GLU A 241 3.44 -7.29 21.88
CA GLU A 241 3.75 -6.03 21.21
C GLU A 241 3.89 -6.25 19.70
N VAL A 242 3.66 -5.18 18.94
CA VAL A 242 3.79 -5.21 17.49
C VAL A 242 5.09 -4.52 17.08
N PHE A 243 5.93 -5.23 16.32
CA PHE A 243 7.20 -4.74 15.78
C PHE A 243 7.07 -4.38 14.30
N PRO A 244 7.00 -3.09 13.94
CA PRO A 244 7.07 -2.69 12.54
C PRO A 244 8.46 -3.02 11.96
N ARG A 245 8.51 -3.37 10.68
CA ARG A 245 9.74 -3.82 10.00
C ARG A 245 10.49 -2.68 9.30
N GLY A 246 9.98 -1.46 9.43
CA GLY A 246 10.52 -0.23 8.87
C GLY A 246 9.42 0.80 8.60
N ASN A 247 9.78 1.97 8.07
CA ASN A 247 8.82 3.07 7.84
C ASN A 247 7.60 2.63 7.01
N PHE A 248 7.77 1.69 6.09
CA PHE A 248 6.71 1.20 5.21
C PHE A 248 5.56 0.46 5.92
N ASP A 249 5.74 0.15 7.20
CA ASP A 249 4.74 -0.46 8.07
C ASP A 249 3.97 0.57 8.92
N ILE A 250 4.31 1.87 8.83
CA ILE A 250 3.66 2.95 9.58
C ILE A 250 2.95 3.85 8.58
N SER A 251 1.73 4.28 8.91
CA SER A 251 1.06 5.28 8.07
C SER A 251 0.06 6.14 8.84
N LEU A 252 0.11 7.43 8.55
CA LEU A 252 -0.93 8.40 8.84
C LEU A 252 -2.00 8.34 7.74
N SER A 253 -3.24 8.68 8.09
CA SER A 253 -4.29 8.80 7.08
C SER A 253 -3.97 9.92 6.08
N ILE A 254 -4.41 9.78 4.83
CA ILE A 254 -4.27 10.86 3.84
C ILE A 254 -5.00 12.14 4.30
N PRO A 255 -6.23 12.08 4.85
CA PRO A 255 -6.89 13.26 5.40
C PRO A 255 -6.11 13.96 6.50
N ASP A 256 -5.53 13.23 7.45
CA ASP A 256 -4.77 13.82 8.55
C ASP A 256 -3.44 14.38 8.07
N THR A 257 -2.80 13.69 7.12
CA THR A 257 -1.60 14.19 6.43
C THR A 257 -1.88 15.54 5.79
N ARG A 258 -3.04 15.70 5.12
CA ARG A 258 -3.42 16.97 4.48
C ARG A 258 -3.70 18.12 5.46
N ASN A 259 -3.84 17.82 6.76
CA ASN A 259 -3.99 18.82 7.81
C ASN A 259 -2.65 19.24 8.44
N LEU A 260 -1.55 18.58 8.09
CA LEU A 260 -0.21 18.97 8.54
C LEU A 260 0.26 20.24 7.81
N ALA A 261 1.16 20.98 8.46
CA ALA A 261 1.76 22.16 7.86
C ALA A 261 2.67 21.76 6.67
N ALA A 262 2.77 22.61 5.65
CA ALA A 262 3.78 22.43 4.61
C ALA A 262 5.20 22.36 5.22
N GLY A 263 6.03 21.49 4.67
CA GLY A 263 7.34 21.10 5.21
C GLY A 263 7.29 20.00 6.27
N SER A 264 6.10 19.51 6.65
CA SER A 264 5.99 18.34 7.51
C SER A 264 6.32 17.08 6.73
N HIS A 265 7.13 16.23 7.33
CA HIS A 265 7.43 14.89 6.84
C HIS A 265 6.30 13.93 7.26
N SER A 266 5.83 13.09 6.34
CA SER A 266 4.74 12.14 6.60
C SER A 266 4.99 10.78 5.96
N LEU A 267 4.33 9.77 6.53
CA LEU A 267 4.28 8.40 6.04
C LEU A 267 2.82 8.10 5.71
N ILE A 268 2.50 7.79 4.45
CA ILE A 268 1.14 7.48 4.03
C ILE A 268 1.11 6.22 3.18
N ARG A 269 -0.06 5.61 3.09
CA ARG A 269 -0.31 4.54 2.14
C ARG A 269 -1.62 4.75 1.40
N GLY A 270 -1.75 4.12 0.25
CA GLY A 270 -3.01 4.14 -0.47
C GLY A 270 -2.94 3.44 -1.81
N VAL A 271 -4.05 3.50 -2.53
CA VAL A 271 -4.21 2.96 -3.87
C VAL A 271 -3.81 3.98 -4.91
N THR A 272 -2.95 3.59 -5.86
CA THR A 272 -2.61 4.44 -6.99
C THR A 272 -3.76 4.48 -7.99
N ALA A 273 -4.20 5.67 -8.40
CA ALA A 273 -5.25 5.83 -9.40
C ALA A 273 -4.75 6.48 -10.70
N LEU A 274 -4.28 7.74 -10.64
CA LEU A 274 -3.66 8.44 -11.76
C LEU A 274 -2.21 7.94 -11.94
N PRO A 275 -1.81 7.40 -13.10
CA PRO A 275 -0.45 6.87 -13.29
C PRO A 275 0.65 7.93 -13.21
N ALA A 276 1.86 7.53 -12.78
CA ALA A 276 3.01 8.43 -12.58
C ALA A 276 3.41 9.28 -13.81
N ALA A 277 3.19 8.72 -15.00
CA ALA A 277 3.52 9.35 -16.28
C ALA A 277 2.36 10.17 -16.87
N ALA A 278 1.16 10.15 -16.26
CA ALA A 278 -0.04 10.76 -16.84
C ALA A 278 0.16 12.23 -17.18
N LEU A 279 0.86 12.97 -16.30
CA LEU A 279 1.06 14.41 -16.41
C LEU A 279 2.45 14.81 -16.95
N ALA A 280 3.31 13.83 -17.26
CA ALA A 280 4.70 14.05 -17.63
C ALA A 280 4.90 15.07 -18.77
N PRO A 281 4.08 15.09 -19.84
CA PRO A 281 4.30 16.06 -20.91
C PRO A 281 3.96 17.51 -20.50
N SER A 282 3.22 17.70 -19.42
CA SER A 282 2.97 19.02 -18.79
C SER A 282 4.08 19.43 -17.80
N GLY A 283 5.17 18.66 -17.71
CA GLY A 283 6.29 18.91 -16.81
C GLY A 283 6.03 18.49 -15.35
N GLN A 284 4.92 17.80 -15.09
CA GLN A 284 4.56 17.30 -13.76
C GLN A 284 4.73 15.78 -13.74
N TYR A 285 5.53 15.29 -12.80
CA TYR A 285 5.74 13.86 -12.61
C TYR A 285 5.14 13.45 -11.26
N GLY A 286 4.37 12.38 -11.27
CA GLY A 286 3.69 11.92 -10.06
C GLY A 286 2.39 11.18 -10.34
N PHE A 287 1.87 10.55 -9.30
CA PHE A 287 0.62 9.79 -9.34
C PHE A 287 -0.33 10.31 -8.25
N SER A 288 -1.61 9.97 -8.34
CA SER A 288 -2.54 10.22 -7.24
C SER A 288 -2.63 8.99 -6.34
N LEU A 289 -2.56 9.20 -5.04
CA LEU A 289 -2.71 8.18 -4.01
C LEU A 289 -4.02 8.37 -3.26
N HIS A 290 -4.75 7.30 -2.97
CA HIS A 290 -6.10 7.36 -2.39
C HIS A 290 -6.36 6.34 -1.30
N GLU A 291 -7.17 6.72 -0.33
CA GLU A 291 -7.76 5.81 0.65
C GLU A 291 -9.10 5.23 0.17
N GLU A 292 -9.60 4.19 0.83
CA GLU A 292 -10.89 3.56 0.51
C GLU A 292 -12.08 4.50 0.66
N ASN A 293 -11.95 5.58 1.44
CA ASN A 293 -12.97 6.62 1.58
C ASN A 293 -12.98 7.61 0.39
N GLY A 294 -12.09 7.46 -0.59
CA GLY A 294 -11.97 8.30 -1.78
C GLY A 294 -11.19 9.61 -1.57
N GLN A 295 -10.65 9.84 -0.37
CA GLN A 295 -9.71 10.93 -0.09
C GLN A 295 -8.38 10.61 -0.71
N GLY A 296 -7.71 11.62 -1.25
CA GLY A 296 -6.43 11.40 -1.92
C GLY A 296 -5.51 12.60 -1.88
N ILE A 297 -4.33 12.39 -2.40
CA ILE A 297 -3.26 13.39 -2.52
C ILE A 297 -2.46 13.11 -3.79
N PHE A 298 -1.96 14.17 -4.41
CA PHE A 298 -0.99 14.01 -5.49
C PHE A 298 0.41 13.78 -4.88
N VAL A 299 1.04 12.68 -5.28
CA VAL A 299 2.42 12.34 -4.93
C VAL A 299 3.31 12.77 -6.08
N SER A 300 4.05 13.86 -5.88
CA SER A 300 5.03 14.37 -6.82
C SER A 300 6.35 13.62 -6.69
N ILE A 301 6.92 13.28 -7.84
CA ILE A 301 8.24 12.65 -7.96
C ILE A 301 9.16 13.54 -8.80
N THR A 302 10.46 13.42 -8.61
CA THR A 302 11.44 14.31 -9.27
C THR A 302 11.70 13.94 -10.74
N SER A 303 11.41 12.70 -11.15
CA SER A 303 11.68 12.23 -12.51
C SER A 303 10.82 11.00 -12.88
N PRO A 304 10.69 10.64 -14.16
CA PRO A 304 9.97 9.42 -14.58
C PRO A 304 10.74 8.12 -14.33
N THR A 305 12.02 8.21 -13.94
CA THR A 305 12.86 7.08 -13.52
C THR A 305 13.08 7.08 -12.02
N PHE A 306 12.13 7.65 -11.28
CA PHE A 306 12.17 7.65 -9.82
C PHE A 306 12.16 6.21 -9.32
N GLU A 307 13.02 5.93 -8.35
CA GLU A 307 13.15 4.60 -7.77
C GLU A 307 11.95 4.32 -6.87
N VAL A 308 11.28 3.21 -7.16
CA VAL A 308 10.21 2.62 -6.35
C VAL A 308 10.73 1.27 -5.89
N LYS A 309 10.34 0.81 -4.71
CA LYS A 309 10.65 -0.52 -4.22
C LYS A 309 9.48 -1.47 -4.44
N ASP A 310 9.75 -2.68 -4.93
CA ASP A 310 8.73 -3.74 -5.00
C ASP A 310 8.38 -4.27 -3.60
N TYR A 311 7.52 -5.29 -3.53
CA TYR A 311 7.12 -5.93 -2.27
C TYR A 311 8.31 -6.49 -1.48
N GLU A 312 9.36 -6.93 -2.17
CA GLU A 312 10.57 -7.51 -1.58
C GLU A 312 11.56 -6.44 -1.13
N GLY A 313 11.43 -5.23 -1.68
CA GLY A 313 12.33 -4.09 -1.45
C GLY A 313 13.33 -3.87 -2.58
N ASN A 314 13.21 -4.59 -3.70
CA ASN A 314 14.09 -4.41 -4.85
C ASN A 314 13.71 -3.15 -5.63
N PRO A 315 14.68 -2.44 -6.23
CA PRO A 315 14.40 -1.27 -7.04
C PRO A 315 13.63 -1.64 -8.32
N MET A 316 12.59 -0.88 -8.59
CA MET A 316 11.82 -0.82 -9.84
C MET A 316 11.61 0.65 -10.22
N THR A 317 11.10 0.92 -11.42
CA THR A 317 10.87 2.29 -11.88
C THR A 317 9.41 2.71 -11.70
N THR A 318 9.15 4.02 -11.66
CA THR A 318 7.79 4.55 -11.77
C THR A 318 7.08 4.21 -13.08
N ALA A 319 7.82 3.84 -14.14
CA ALA A 319 7.23 3.31 -15.37
C ALA A 319 6.67 1.89 -15.14
N ASP A 320 7.41 1.03 -14.42
CA ASP A 320 6.94 -0.30 -14.03
C ASP A 320 5.70 -0.19 -13.13
N LEU A 321 5.71 0.75 -12.17
CA LEU A 321 4.53 1.04 -11.32
C LEU A 321 3.32 1.44 -12.17
N GLY A 322 3.52 2.32 -13.15
CA GLY A 322 2.47 2.73 -14.10
C GLY A 322 1.93 1.56 -14.92
N TYR A 323 2.79 0.64 -15.35
CA TYR A 323 2.39 -0.56 -16.08
C TYR A 323 1.52 -1.50 -15.23
N ILE A 324 1.89 -1.74 -13.96
CA ILE A 324 1.06 -2.54 -13.05
C ILE A 324 -0.29 -1.85 -12.81
N GLY A 325 -0.31 -0.52 -12.63
CA GLY A 325 -1.53 0.26 -12.53
C GLY A 325 -2.43 0.15 -13.77
N PHE A 326 -1.85 0.10 -14.96
CA PHE A 326 -2.58 -0.18 -16.20
C PHE A 326 -3.17 -1.59 -16.21
N LEU A 327 -2.43 -2.62 -15.82
CA LEU A 327 -2.96 -3.99 -15.72
C LEU A 327 -4.12 -4.08 -14.73
N ASN A 328 -4.05 -3.35 -13.61
CA ASN A 328 -5.19 -3.21 -12.70
C ASN A 328 -6.40 -2.59 -13.39
N SER A 329 -6.18 -1.57 -14.22
CA SER A 329 -7.26 -0.86 -14.90
C SER A 329 -8.09 -1.71 -15.87
N ILE A 330 -7.52 -2.79 -16.39
CA ILE A 330 -8.19 -3.74 -17.28
C ILE A 330 -8.62 -5.02 -16.55
N GLY A 331 -8.58 -5.02 -15.22
CA GLY A 331 -9.02 -6.15 -14.38
C GLY A 331 -8.06 -7.34 -14.36
N LEU A 332 -6.81 -7.17 -14.81
CA LEU A 332 -5.80 -8.23 -14.82
C LEU A 332 -4.94 -8.26 -13.54
N TYR A 333 -5.00 -7.21 -12.72
CA TYR A 333 -4.25 -7.09 -11.46
C TYR A 333 -5.13 -6.51 -10.34
N PRO A 334 -4.87 -6.86 -9.06
CA PRO A 334 -5.48 -6.19 -7.92
C PRO A 334 -5.08 -4.71 -7.85
N PRO A 335 -5.76 -3.88 -7.02
CA PRO A 335 -5.36 -2.50 -6.78
C PRO A 335 -3.88 -2.42 -6.38
N VAL A 336 -3.16 -1.47 -6.97
CA VAL A 336 -1.76 -1.24 -6.66
C VAL A 336 -1.69 -0.34 -5.45
N ILE A 337 -1.18 -0.89 -4.34
CA ILE A 337 -1.04 -0.17 -3.08
C ILE A 337 0.42 0.14 -2.85
N VAL A 338 0.68 1.39 -2.49
CA VAL A 338 2.03 1.85 -2.15
C VAL A 338 2.02 2.57 -0.82
N HIS A 339 3.11 2.40 -0.08
CA HIS A 339 3.54 3.31 0.97
C HIS A 339 4.41 4.41 0.35
N VAL A 340 4.28 5.63 0.87
CA VAL A 340 5.01 6.82 0.45
C VAL A 340 5.54 7.54 1.69
N GLU A 341 6.84 7.81 1.69
CA GLU A 341 7.58 8.68 2.61
C GLU A 341 7.96 9.97 1.88
N GLY A 342 7.86 11.11 2.56
CA GLY A 342 8.17 12.41 1.95
C GLY A 342 7.54 13.62 2.63
N ASP A 343 7.76 14.77 2.02
CA ASP A 343 7.41 16.08 2.59
C ASP A 343 6.18 16.70 1.93
N LEU A 344 5.35 17.37 2.73
CA LEU A 344 4.21 18.13 2.23
C LEU A 344 4.62 19.49 1.68
N VAL A 345 4.05 19.85 0.54
CA VAL A 345 4.30 21.14 -0.12
C VAL A 345 2.97 21.75 -0.57
N ASP A 346 2.80 23.03 -0.27
CA ASP A 346 1.68 23.80 -0.79
C ASP A 346 1.94 24.17 -2.26
N THR A 347 0.93 23.93 -3.08
CA THR A 347 0.90 24.44 -4.45
C THR A 347 0.50 25.91 -4.44
N THR A 348 0.87 26.64 -5.48
CA THR A 348 0.39 28.03 -5.73
C THR A 348 -1.14 28.14 -5.72
N GLY A 349 -1.84 27.02 -5.94
CA GLY A 349 -3.29 26.90 -5.94
C GLY A 349 -3.96 26.71 -4.58
N GLY A 350 -3.19 26.58 -3.49
CA GLY A 350 -3.73 26.25 -2.17
C GLY A 350 -4.14 24.78 -2.00
N ASP A 351 -3.78 23.91 -2.95
CA ASP A 351 -3.77 22.46 -2.75
C ASP A 351 -2.44 22.03 -2.10
N GLN A 352 -2.44 20.90 -1.41
CA GLN A 352 -1.25 20.31 -0.82
C GLN A 352 -0.89 19.02 -1.56
N VAL A 353 0.39 18.88 -1.90
CA VAL A 353 0.96 17.69 -2.54
C VAL A 353 2.05 17.10 -1.66
N MET A 354 2.32 15.81 -1.84
CA MET A 354 3.44 15.15 -1.18
C MET A 354 4.58 15.00 -2.16
N VAL A 355 5.78 15.48 -1.81
CA VAL A 355 7.00 15.25 -2.58
C VAL A 355 7.69 14.02 -1.99
N ALA A 356 7.73 12.94 -2.75
CA ALA A 356 8.28 11.68 -2.26
C ALA A 356 9.81 11.73 -2.12
N ASP A 357 10.32 11.11 -1.08
CA ASP A 357 11.75 10.92 -0.85
C ASP A 357 12.36 9.95 -1.85
N PRO A 358 13.63 10.14 -2.28
CA PRO A 358 14.31 9.16 -3.12
C PRO A 358 14.25 7.75 -2.52
N GLY A 359 13.58 6.82 -3.21
CA GLY A 359 13.38 5.44 -2.73
C GLY A 359 12.38 5.32 -1.57
N GLY A 360 11.62 6.37 -1.26
CA GLY A 360 10.57 6.44 -0.23
C GLY A 360 9.23 5.88 -0.68
N ILE A 361 9.14 5.33 -1.90
CA ILE A 361 7.92 4.69 -2.42
C ILE A 361 8.14 3.18 -2.44
N ARG A 362 7.23 2.42 -1.84
CA ARG A 362 7.30 0.97 -1.78
C ARG A 362 5.94 0.32 -2.02
N LEU A 363 5.87 -0.73 -2.82
CA LEU A 363 4.68 -1.58 -2.92
C LEU A 363 4.47 -2.32 -1.60
N VAL A 364 3.27 -2.25 -1.04
CA VAL A 364 2.92 -2.88 0.23
C VAL A 364 1.65 -3.71 0.08
N SER A 365 1.59 -4.81 0.83
CA SER A 365 0.42 -5.65 0.87
C SER A 365 -0.62 -5.08 1.83
N SER A 366 -1.81 -4.79 1.32
CA SER A 366 -2.90 -4.26 2.11
C SER A 366 -4.24 -4.67 1.50
N PRO A 367 -5.28 -4.92 2.29
CA PRO A 367 -6.59 -5.26 1.76
C PRO A 367 -7.38 -4.04 1.24
N LEU A 368 -6.71 -3.00 0.72
CA LEU A 368 -7.40 -1.81 0.24
C LEU A 368 -8.10 -2.07 -1.09
N SER A 369 -9.37 -1.68 -1.15
CA SER A 369 -10.16 -1.66 -2.37
C SER A 369 -9.87 -0.41 -3.20
N PHE A 370 -10.16 -0.46 -4.51
CA PHE A 370 -10.08 0.74 -5.33
C PHE A 370 -11.08 1.79 -4.82
N PRO A 371 -10.67 3.06 -4.64
CA PRO A 371 -11.49 4.13 -4.08
C PRO A 371 -12.79 4.37 -4.88
N PRO A 372 -13.93 4.62 -4.21
CA PRO A 372 -15.13 5.10 -4.88
C PRO A 372 -14.96 6.54 -5.35
N SER A 373 -15.73 6.94 -6.37
CA SER A 373 -15.88 8.35 -6.74
C SER A 373 -17.03 9.00 -5.97
N VAL A 374 -16.89 10.30 -5.68
CA VAL A 374 -17.97 11.12 -5.09
C VAL A 374 -18.61 11.98 -6.16
N SER A 375 -19.94 11.92 -6.27
CA SER A 375 -20.68 12.72 -7.26
C SER A 375 -20.97 14.13 -6.77
N TYR A 376 -20.60 15.14 -7.56
CA TYR A 376 -20.86 16.55 -7.27
C TYR A 376 -21.53 17.26 -8.44
N PRO A 377 -22.48 18.18 -8.19
CA PRO A 377 -22.81 19.23 -9.14
C PRO A 377 -21.57 20.07 -9.45
N THR A 378 -21.41 20.51 -10.69
CA THR A 378 -20.19 21.21 -11.14
C THR A 378 -19.84 22.45 -10.31
N GLY A 379 -20.84 23.21 -9.84
CA GLY A 379 -20.64 24.39 -9.00
C GLY A 379 -20.56 24.14 -7.49
N SER A 380 -20.69 22.89 -7.05
CA SER A 380 -20.59 22.51 -5.62
C SER A 380 -19.19 22.07 -5.20
N ILE A 381 -18.28 21.88 -6.16
CA ILE A 381 -16.90 21.48 -5.90
C ILE A 381 -16.16 22.59 -5.17
N ALA A 382 -15.51 22.23 -4.05
CA ALA A 382 -14.83 23.16 -3.17
C ALA A 382 -13.40 22.71 -2.82
N ALA A 383 -12.64 23.58 -2.15
CA ALA A 383 -11.26 23.29 -1.75
C ALA A 383 -11.15 22.04 -0.84
N ALA A 384 -12.18 21.75 -0.05
CA ALA A 384 -12.23 20.55 0.81
C ALA A 384 -12.36 19.22 0.03
N ASP A 385 -12.61 19.29 -1.28
CA ASP A 385 -12.70 18.13 -2.17
C ASP A 385 -11.37 17.84 -2.90
N LEU A 386 -10.39 18.75 -2.81
CA LEU A 386 -9.09 18.59 -3.47
C LEU A 386 -8.42 17.26 -3.08
N GLY A 387 -7.86 16.59 -4.07
CA GLY A 387 -7.23 15.29 -3.93
C GLY A 387 -8.17 14.10 -4.11
N ARG A 388 -9.50 14.30 -4.09
CA ARG A 388 -10.48 13.21 -4.22
C ARG A 388 -10.66 12.72 -5.65
N ILE A 389 -11.21 11.51 -5.77
CA ILE A 389 -11.85 11.08 -7.01
C ILE A 389 -13.28 11.61 -7.05
N VAL A 390 -13.57 12.48 -8.01
CA VAL A 390 -14.88 13.09 -8.19
C VAL A 390 -15.51 12.63 -9.51
N SER A 391 -16.83 12.56 -9.51
CA SER A 391 -17.63 12.33 -10.71
C SER A 391 -18.64 13.47 -10.88
N THR A 392 -18.79 13.97 -12.09
CA THR A 392 -19.71 15.06 -12.40
C THR A 392 -20.20 14.94 -13.84
N ALA A 393 -21.32 15.58 -14.16
CA ALA A 393 -21.82 15.67 -15.52
C ALA A 393 -22.37 17.06 -15.79
N GLY A 394 -22.15 17.58 -16.99
CA GLY A 394 -22.65 18.88 -17.41
C GLY A 394 -22.67 19.02 -18.93
N SER A 395 -23.17 20.14 -19.42
CA SER A 395 -23.04 20.50 -20.83
C SER A 395 -21.62 21.01 -21.10
N LEU A 396 -21.02 20.54 -22.18
CA LEU A 396 -19.72 21.01 -22.67
C LEU A 396 -19.80 22.49 -23.04
N GLN A 397 -18.87 23.29 -22.53
CA GLN A 397 -18.85 24.74 -22.70
C GLN A 397 -17.87 25.17 -23.80
N VAL A 398 -18.02 26.42 -24.23
CA VAL A 398 -17.03 27.08 -25.09
C VAL A 398 -15.73 27.26 -24.29
N PRO A 399 -14.55 26.89 -24.84
CA PRO A 399 -13.27 27.13 -24.17
C PRO A 399 -13.01 28.61 -23.84
N PRO A 400 -12.23 28.91 -22.79
CA PRO A 400 -11.76 30.27 -22.52
C PRO A 400 -11.00 30.88 -23.71
N VAL A 401 -11.02 32.21 -23.82
CA VAL A 401 -10.39 32.96 -24.92
C VAL A 401 -8.88 32.73 -24.94
N GLY A 402 -8.32 32.25 -26.06
CA GLY A 402 -6.86 32.12 -26.29
C GLY A 402 -6.33 30.70 -26.53
N GLY A 403 -7.16 29.66 -26.41
CA GLY A 403 -6.79 28.29 -26.79
C GLY A 403 -6.85 28.06 -28.31
N ASN A 404 -6.04 27.12 -28.83
CA ASN A 404 -6.27 26.60 -30.18
C ASN A 404 -7.59 25.81 -30.19
N VAL A 405 -8.64 26.43 -30.72
CA VAL A 405 -10.02 25.93 -30.67
C VAL A 405 -10.22 24.82 -31.71
N GLY A 406 -10.51 23.60 -31.25
CA GLY A 406 -11.22 22.62 -32.07
C GLY A 406 -12.73 22.96 -32.10
N SER A 407 -13.44 22.63 -33.17
CA SER A 407 -14.89 22.90 -33.32
C SER A 407 -15.77 22.29 -32.21
N ASN A 408 -15.23 21.36 -31.44
CA ASN A 408 -15.99 20.49 -30.54
C ASN A 408 -15.96 20.95 -29.08
N GLY A 409 -15.32 22.08 -28.74
CA GLY A 409 -15.27 22.60 -27.35
C GLY A 409 -14.08 22.10 -26.51
N TRP A 410 -13.15 21.38 -27.14
CA TRP A 410 -11.87 20.97 -26.55
C TRP A 410 -10.73 21.85 -27.05
N THR A 411 -9.77 22.11 -26.17
CA THR A 411 -8.53 22.84 -26.46
C THR A 411 -7.34 21.90 -26.32
N SER A 412 -6.52 21.82 -27.37
CA SER A 412 -5.23 21.12 -27.31
C SER A 412 -4.25 21.95 -26.47
N VAL A 413 -3.65 21.32 -25.47
CA VAL A 413 -2.66 21.91 -24.57
C VAL A 413 -1.45 20.99 -24.46
N SER A 414 -0.38 21.48 -23.82
CA SER A 414 0.76 20.63 -23.50
C SER A 414 0.30 19.42 -22.68
N GLY A 415 0.53 18.22 -23.23
CA GLY A 415 0.22 16.94 -22.59
C GLY A 415 -1.20 16.42 -22.68
N GLY A 416 -2.11 17.07 -23.41
CA GLY A 416 -3.43 16.51 -23.64
C GLY A 416 -4.47 17.53 -24.07
N TYR A 417 -5.71 17.32 -23.62
CA TYR A 417 -6.86 18.13 -24.01
C TYR A 417 -7.59 18.67 -22.79
N ARG A 418 -8.02 19.93 -22.87
CA ARG A 418 -8.84 20.57 -21.85
C ARG A 418 -10.20 20.96 -22.38
N CYS A 419 -11.21 20.84 -21.53
CA CYS A 419 -12.50 21.46 -21.75
C CYS A 419 -13.10 21.96 -20.44
N ARG A 420 -14.31 22.50 -20.52
CA ARG A 420 -15.07 22.96 -19.36
C ARG A 420 -16.49 22.43 -19.46
N ILE A 421 -17.06 21.98 -18.35
CA ILE A 421 -18.44 21.51 -18.27
C ILE A 421 -19.22 22.32 -17.23
N ASP A 422 -20.52 22.49 -17.47
CA ASP A 422 -21.44 23.26 -16.62
C ASP A 422 -22.80 22.55 -16.56
N ASP A 423 -23.30 22.27 -15.36
CA ASP A 423 -24.63 21.68 -15.13
C ASP A 423 -25.72 22.72 -14.80
N GLY A 424 -25.38 24.00 -14.87
CA GLY A 424 -26.20 25.14 -14.48
C GLY A 424 -25.91 25.66 -13.07
N THR A 425 -25.11 24.96 -12.26
CA THR A 425 -24.73 25.39 -10.90
C THR A 425 -23.38 26.11 -10.86
N GLY A 426 -22.57 26.01 -11.91
CA GLY A 426 -21.23 26.57 -12.03
C GLY A 426 -20.46 25.77 -13.07
N SER A 427 -19.20 26.09 -13.35
CA SER A 427 -18.44 25.31 -14.33
C SER A 427 -17.04 24.96 -13.88
N ILE A 428 -16.61 23.75 -14.24
CA ILE A 428 -15.34 23.15 -13.83
C ILE A 428 -14.50 22.73 -15.05
N ASN A 429 -13.18 22.84 -14.92
CA ASN A 429 -12.25 22.40 -15.96
C ASN A 429 -12.07 20.88 -15.91
N VAL A 430 -11.85 20.30 -17.08
CA VAL A 430 -11.54 18.89 -17.26
C VAL A 430 -10.26 18.79 -18.06
N PHE A 431 -9.32 17.98 -17.60
CA PHE A 431 -8.10 17.64 -18.32
C PHE A 431 -8.05 16.16 -18.63
N LEU A 432 -7.85 15.85 -19.91
CA LEU A 432 -7.67 14.52 -20.43
C LEU A 432 -6.21 14.36 -20.87
N PRO A 433 -5.36 13.68 -20.07
CA PRO A 433 -3.95 13.52 -20.40
C PRO A 433 -3.74 12.51 -21.54
N VAL A 434 -2.79 12.79 -22.44
CA VAL A 434 -2.47 11.91 -23.58
C VAL A 434 -1.95 10.52 -23.14
N ASN A 435 -1.26 10.46 -22.00
CA ASN A 435 -0.72 9.22 -21.45
C ASN A 435 -1.77 8.37 -20.70
N VAL A 436 -2.97 8.91 -20.46
CA VAL A 436 -4.13 8.15 -19.96
C VAL A 436 -4.96 7.60 -21.12
N ILE A 437 -4.99 8.37 -22.21
CA ILE A 437 -5.61 8.05 -23.48
C ILE A 437 -5.01 6.76 -24.09
N ASP A 438 -3.69 6.73 -24.24
CA ASP A 438 -2.93 5.61 -24.79
C ASP A 438 -1.67 5.39 -23.93
N PRO A 439 -1.76 4.52 -22.90
CA PRO A 439 -0.67 4.32 -21.95
C PRO A 439 0.52 3.55 -22.54
N LEU A 440 0.42 3.03 -23.78
CA LEU A 440 1.46 2.25 -24.44
C LEU A 440 2.23 3.02 -25.52
N PHE A 441 1.86 4.27 -25.81
CA PHE A 441 2.47 5.07 -26.88
C PHE A 441 3.23 6.29 -26.35
N SER A 442 4.46 6.48 -26.85
CA SER A 442 5.39 7.56 -26.44
C SER A 442 5.59 8.66 -27.49
N GLY A 443 4.64 8.81 -28.44
CA GLY A 443 4.77 9.72 -29.59
C GLY A 443 4.04 11.06 -29.45
N ALA A 444 4.67 12.14 -29.92
CA ALA A 444 4.10 13.50 -29.95
C ALA A 444 3.08 13.76 -31.08
N ASP A 445 2.86 12.79 -31.97
CA ASP A 445 2.10 12.96 -33.21
C ASP A 445 0.56 12.98 -33.05
N PHE A 446 0.04 12.86 -31.81
CA PHE A 446 -1.41 12.88 -31.55
C PHE A 446 -2.01 14.29 -31.42
N LEU A 447 -1.19 15.34 -31.26
CA LEU A 447 -1.71 16.70 -31.01
C LEU A 447 -2.34 17.38 -32.24
N THR A 448 -2.29 16.74 -33.42
CA THR A 448 -2.79 17.31 -34.69
C THR A 448 -4.11 16.75 -35.19
N ASP A 449 -4.70 15.72 -34.58
CA ASP A 449 -5.99 15.18 -35.05
C ASP A 449 -7.04 15.06 -33.93
N LEU A 450 -7.68 16.21 -33.65
CA LEU A 450 -8.89 16.31 -32.83
C LEU A 450 -10.14 15.82 -33.60
N VAL A 451 -10.04 15.56 -34.91
CA VAL A 451 -11.19 15.32 -35.80
C VAL A 451 -11.58 13.83 -35.81
N THR A 452 -10.66 12.93 -35.48
CA THR A 452 -10.90 11.47 -35.50
C THR A 452 -10.89 10.80 -34.12
N TRP A 453 -10.71 11.58 -33.04
CA TRP A 453 -10.59 11.05 -31.68
C TRP A 453 -11.94 10.97 -30.93
N PRO A 454 -12.17 9.97 -30.05
CA PRO A 454 -13.44 9.27 -29.89
C PRO A 454 -14.54 10.03 -29.14
N ILE A 455 -14.25 11.21 -28.60
CA ILE A 455 -15.24 12.02 -27.89
C ILE A 455 -15.80 13.04 -28.89
N GLY A 456 -16.66 12.56 -29.79
CA GLY A 456 -17.42 13.37 -30.75
C GLY A 456 -18.50 14.25 -30.09
N VAL A 457 -18.18 14.82 -28.93
CA VAL A 457 -19.07 15.65 -28.13
C VAL A 457 -18.81 17.11 -28.51
N ASN A 458 -19.86 17.80 -28.93
CA ASN A 458 -19.83 19.20 -29.31
C ASN A 458 -20.28 20.08 -28.15
N ILE A 459 -19.97 21.37 -28.25
CA ILE A 459 -20.46 22.39 -27.31
C ILE A 459 -21.98 22.25 -27.12
N GLY A 460 -22.42 22.29 -25.87
CA GLY A 460 -23.80 22.13 -25.44
C GLY A 460 -24.25 20.68 -25.23
N GLN A 461 -23.53 19.69 -25.75
CA GLN A 461 -23.83 18.28 -25.51
C GLN A 461 -23.40 17.87 -24.09
N PRO A 462 -24.09 16.88 -23.48
CA PRO A 462 -23.71 16.38 -22.17
C PRO A 462 -22.35 15.68 -22.22
N LEU A 463 -21.60 15.81 -21.14
CA LEU A 463 -20.35 15.11 -20.87
C LEU A 463 -20.33 14.75 -19.39
N ALA A 464 -20.21 13.46 -19.08
CA ALA A 464 -19.93 12.95 -17.75
C ALA A 464 -18.43 12.68 -17.62
N VAL A 465 -17.84 13.00 -16.47
CA VAL A 465 -16.41 12.85 -16.22
C VAL A 465 -16.18 12.34 -14.80
N THR A 466 -15.29 11.35 -14.66
CA THR A 466 -14.77 10.89 -13.37
C THR A 466 -13.26 11.05 -13.35
N GLY A 467 -12.71 11.70 -12.32
CA GLY A 467 -11.28 11.99 -12.28
C GLY A 467 -10.75 12.43 -10.92
N PHE A 468 -9.43 12.58 -10.83
CA PHE A 468 -8.72 13.17 -9.70
C PHE A 468 -8.92 14.69 -9.70
N LEU A 469 -9.49 15.24 -8.63
CA LEU A 469 -9.68 16.67 -8.48
C LEU A 469 -8.40 17.33 -7.98
N ARG A 470 -7.93 18.34 -8.72
CA ARG A 470 -6.78 19.17 -8.33
C ARG A 470 -7.09 20.66 -8.48
N HIS A 471 -6.19 21.47 -7.97
CA HIS A 471 -6.15 22.89 -8.27
C HIS A 471 -5.04 23.18 -9.29
N PHE A 472 -5.36 23.85 -10.40
CA PHE A 472 -4.42 24.17 -11.47
C PHE A 472 -4.68 25.61 -11.97
N ASP A 473 -3.64 26.44 -11.97
CA ASP A 473 -3.69 27.83 -12.46
C ASP A 473 -4.83 28.70 -11.90
N GLY A 474 -5.17 28.54 -10.62
CA GLY A 474 -6.22 29.35 -9.99
C GLY A 474 -7.61 28.73 -10.01
N GLU A 475 -7.78 27.56 -10.64
CA GLU A 475 -9.08 26.94 -10.88
C GLU A 475 -9.10 25.46 -10.49
N PHE A 476 -10.29 24.94 -10.21
CA PHE A 476 -10.51 23.50 -10.04
C PHE A 476 -10.45 22.78 -11.40
N GLU A 477 -9.76 21.65 -11.43
CA GLU A 477 -9.62 20.82 -12.61
C GLU A 477 -9.75 19.34 -12.25
N ILE A 478 -10.59 18.62 -13.01
CA ILE A 478 -10.73 17.16 -12.93
C ILE A 478 -9.77 16.54 -13.94
N VAL A 479 -8.79 15.79 -13.46
CA VAL A 479 -7.87 15.00 -14.28
C VAL A 479 -8.45 13.60 -14.48
N VAL A 480 -8.77 13.26 -15.72
CA VAL A 480 -9.33 11.94 -16.06
C VAL A 480 -8.32 10.85 -15.72
N LEU A 481 -8.77 9.84 -14.96
CA LEU A 481 -7.91 8.76 -14.44
C LEU A 481 -7.65 7.68 -15.48
N ARG A 482 -8.66 7.35 -16.30
CA ARG A 482 -8.66 6.23 -17.25
C ARG A 482 -9.48 6.59 -18.48
N ASN A 483 -9.04 6.11 -19.64
CA ASN A 483 -9.79 6.22 -20.89
C ASN A 483 -10.66 4.96 -21.10
N GLN A 484 -11.63 4.75 -20.20
CA GLN A 484 -12.60 3.65 -20.28
C GLN A 484 -14.02 4.20 -20.04
N SER A 485 -15.03 3.50 -20.58
CA SER A 485 -16.44 3.86 -20.31
C SER A 485 -16.70 3.91 -18.80
N GLY A 486 -17.39 4.95 -18.34
CA GLY A 486 -17.57 5.30 -16.93
C GLY A 486 -16.65 6.41 -16.40
N TYR A 487 -15.57 6.75 -17.12
CA TYR A 487 -14.66 7.86 -16.78
C TYR A 487 -14.85 9.09 -17.67
N ILE A 488 -15.30 8.89 -18.90
CA ILE A 488 -15.78 9.95 -19.78
C ILE A 488 -16.88 9.39 -20.69
N ASP A 489 -18.10 9.92 -20.61
CA ASP A 489 -19.28 9.43 -21.35
C ASP A 489 -20.19 10.55 -21.86
#